data_AF-A0A5J4WK80-F1
#
_entry.id   AF-A0A5J4WK80-F1
#
_cell.length_a   1.000
_cell.length_b   1.000
_cell.length_c   1.000
_cell.angle_alpha   90.00
_cell.angle_beta   90.00
_cell.angle_gamma   90.00
#
_symmetry.space_group_name_H-M   'P 1'
#
loop_
_entity.id
_entity.type
_entity.pdbx_description
1 polymer ?
#
loop_
_entity_poly.entity_id
_entity_poly.type
_entity_poly.pdbx_seq_one_letter_code
_entity_poly.pdbx_strand_id
1 'polypeptide(L)'
;LAYPCTQQKDHSFEGPLSVSHIVADVNPLVNQLDSVKVEDETFTCTLDKASSILFDPVISKGITRFEVLNVRKLQAVGIADVSVKYKTEQSPESGGWDKLVEYYWMGDIKHVGDWITSNVEFKTGDRVTMELNMETIPRSLTFFVNFVEQPLYIVNLPAAVRFWAYLLSKEECFRIIDFGRLLVPRARHGKTSCALDWGKRWKKKY
;
A
#
# COMPACT_ATOMS: atom_id res chain seq x y z
N LEU A 1 -9.83 -23.38 -14.38
CA LEU A 1 -8.39 -23.16 -14.67
C LEU A 1 -8.14 -21.68 -14.51
N ALA A 2 -7.37 -21.28 -13.50
CA ALA A 2 -7.15 -19.88 -13.18
C ALA A 2 -6.07 -19.31 -14.12
N TYR A 3 -6.33 -18.17 -14.76
CA TYR A 3 -5.43 -17.58 -15.75
C TYR A 3 -4.11 -17.11 -15.11
N PRO A 4 -2.95 -17.24 -15.80
CA PRO A 4 -1.68 -16.70 -15.32
C PRO A 4 -1.76 -15.16 -15.17
N CYS A 5 -1.11 -14.59 -14.15
CA CYS A 5 -1.05 -13.13 -13.94
C CYS A 5 -0.56 -12.35 -15.18
N THR A 6 0.25 -12.99 -16.02
CA THR A 6 0.82 -12.42 -17.26
C THR A 6 -0.16 -12.37 -18.45
N GLN A 7 -1.37 -12.93 -18.33
CA GLN A 7 -2.34 -13.00 -19.44
C GLN A 7 -3.64 -12.21 -19.22
N GLN A 8 -3.77 -11.50 -18.09
CA GLN A 8 -4.95 -10.65 -17.84
C GLN A 8 -4.78 -9.32 -18.60
N LYS A 9 -5.32 -9.27 -19.83
CA LYS A 9 -5.37 -8.05 -20.63
C LYS A 9 -6.27 -7.01 -19.96
N ASP A 10 -5.72 -5.81 -19.78
CA ASP A 10 -6.45 -4.64 -19.30
C ASP A 10 -7.63 -4.31 -20.24
N HIS A 11 -8.85 -4.34 -19.70
CA HIS A 11 -9.94 -3.57 -20.27
C HIS A 11 -9.76 -2.12 -19.80
N SER A 12 -9.14 -1.29 -20.65
CA SER A 12 -8.89 0.11 -20.38
C SER A 12 -10.19 0.90 -20.24
N PHE A 13 -10.41 1.48 -19.06
CA PHE A 13 -11.35 2.59 -18.87
C PHE A 13 -10.50 3.87 -18.78
N GLU A 14 -10.59 4.72 -19.79
CA GLU A 14 -9.91 6.02 -19.82
C GLU A 14 -10.64 6.99 -18.88
N GLY A 15 -10.09 7.17 -17.67
CA GLY A 15 -10.38 8.31 -16.82
C GLY A 15 -9.54 9.53 -17.25
N PRO A 16 -9.94 10.76 -16.86
CA PRO A 16 -9.33 11.96 -17.39
C PRO A 16 -7.86 12.08 -16.98
N LEU A 17 -7.00 12.19 -17.99
CA LEU A 17 -5.57 12.45 -17.90
C LEU A 17 -5.31 13.71 -17.05
N SER A 18 -4.75 13.54 -15.85
CA SER A 18 -3.92 14.58 -15.25
C SER A 18 -2.46 14.19 -15.46
N VAL A 19 -1.84 14.76 -16.47
CA VAL A 19 -0.42 14.59 -16.75
C VAL A 19 0.38 15.30 -15.65
N SER A 20 1.01 14.51 -14.79
CA SER A 20 2.31 14.83 -14.22
C SER A 20 3.13 13.55 -14.17
N HIS A 21 3.60 13.08 -15.33
CA HIS A 21 4.61 12.03 -15.39
C HIS A 21 5.93 12.60 -14.87
N ILE A 22 6.08 12.57 -13.55
CA ILE A 22 7.37 12.23 -12.96
C ILE A 22 7.14 10.80 -12.44
N VAL A 23 7.31 9.81 -13.32
CA VAL A 23 7.53 8.45 -12.86
C VAL A 23 8.87 8.50 -12.15
N ALA A 24 8.83 8.68 -10.84
CA ALA A 24 10.01 8.42 -10.04
C ALA A 24 10.26 6.90 -10.13
N ASP A 25 11.51 6.46 -10.25
CA ASP A 25 11.80 5.04 -10.29
C ASP A 25 11.41 4.42 -8.94
N VAL A 26 10.32 3.65 -8.92
CA VAL A 26 9.94 2.83 -7.77
C VAL A 26 10.60 1.48 -7.89
N ASN A 27 11.44 1.16 -6.92
CA ASN A 27 12.25 -0.04 -6.96
C ASN A 27 11.96 -0.90 -5.74
N PRO A 28 11.66 -2.19 -5.91
CA PRO A 28 11.61 -3.10 -4.78
C PRO A 28 13.01 -3.24 -4.15
N LEU A 29 13.07 -3.47 -2.84
CA LEU A 29 14.33 -3.85 -2.20
C LEU A 29 14.74 -5.26 -2.67
N VAL A 30 15.81 -5.32 -3.46
CA VAL A 30 16.24 -6.53 -4.21
C VAL A 30 16.48 -7.75 -3.32
N ASN A 31 16.94 -7.54 -2.07
CA ASN A 31 17.19 -8.62 -1.11
C ASN A 31 15.90 -9.33 -0.62
N GLN A 32 14.72 -8.96 -1.14
CA GLN A 32 13.43 -9.53 -0.78
C GLN A 32 12.79 -10.33 -1.93
N LEU A 33 13.49 -10.48 -3.06
CA LEU A 33 12.92 -11.02 -4.30
C LEU A 33 13.16 -12.52 -4.53
N ASP A 34 13.80 -13.27 -3.62
CA ASP A 34 14.05 -14.71 -3.85
C ASP A 34 12.76 -15.53 -4.07
N SER A 35 11.64 -15.04 -3.53
CA SER A 35 10.29 -15.63 -3.62
C SER A 35 9.33 -14.82 -4.51
N VAL A 36 9.81 -13.77 -5.18
CA VAL A 36 8.99 -12.85 -5.96
C VAL A 36 9.61 -12.62 -7.33
N LYS A 37 8.86 -12.97 -8.36
CA LYS A 37 9.20 -12.65 -9.75
C LYS A 37 8.65 -11.26 -10.09
N VAL A 38 9.46 -10.44 -10.76
CA VAL A 38 9.05 -9.12 -11.25
C VAL A 38 9.11 -9.10 -12.77
N GLU A 39 7.98 -8.87 -13.42
CA GLU A 39 7.84 -8.71 -14.88
C GLU A 39 6.83 -7.59 -15.17
N ASP A 40 7.17 -6.62 -16.02
CA ASP A 40 6.27 -5.50 -16.38
C ASP A 40 5.56 -4.87 -15.16
N GLU A 41 6.35 -4.49 -14.15
CA GLU A 41 5.88 -3.90 -12.88
C GLU A 41 4.93 -4.79 -12.06
N THR A 42 4.77 -6.06 -12.47
CA THR A 42 3.96 -7.07 -11.81
C THR A 42 4.83 -7.93 -10.90
N PHE A 43 4.48 -7.94 -9.62
CA PHE A 43 5.13 -8.71 -8.57
C PHE A 43 4.30 -9.97 -8.33
N THR A 44 4.90 -11.13 -8.58
CA THR A 44 4.23 -12.44 -8.46
C THR A 44 4.98 -13.31 -7.47
N CYS A 45 4.27 -13.82 -6.46
CA CYS A 45 4.83 -14.79 -5.53
C CYS A 45 5.06 -16.14 -6.23
N THR A 46 6.31 -16.61 -6.22
CA THR A 46 6.72 -17.84 -6.93
C THR A 46 6.68 -19.08 -6.05
N LEU A 47 6.67 -18.90 -4.74
CA LEU A 47 6.66 -19.95 -3.73
C LEU A 47 5.39 -19.83 -2.87
N ASP A 48 5.00 -20.90 -2.18
CA ASP A 48 3.88 -20.82 -1.23
C ASP A 48 4.35 -20.29 0.13
N LYS A 49 4.85 -19.05 0.12
CA LYS A 49 5.51 -18.42 1.27
C LYS A 49 5.22 -16.92 1.31
N ALA A 50 5.12 -16.39 2.53
CA ALA A 50 4.88 -14.98 2.80
C ALA A 50 5.97 -14.06 2.21
N SER A 51 5.60 -13.05 1.44
CA SER A 51 6.51 -12.07 0.84
C SER A 51 6.04 -10.66 1.17
N SER A 52 6.70 -10.01 2.12
CA SER A 52 6.53 -8.58 2.42
C SER A 52 7.57 -7.77 1.65
N ILE A 53 7.13 -6.98 0.67
CA ILE A 53 8.01 -6.28 -0.28
C ILE A 53 8.02 -4.79 0.07
N LEU A 54 9.19 -4.25 0.40
CA LEU A 54 9.44 -2.83 0.63
C LEU A 54 9.86 -2.15 -0.68
N PHE A 55 9.45 -0.90 -0.84
CA PHE A 55 9.76 -0.08 -2.01
C PHE A 55 10.60 1.14 -1.65
N ASP A 56 11.63 1.37 -2.45
CA ASP A 56 12.36 2.63 -2.53
C ASP A 56 11.75 3.51 -3.66
N PRO A 57 11.87 4.84 -3.55
CA PRO A 57 12.60 5.58 -2.53
C PRO A 57 11.86 5.69 -1.20
N VAL A 58 12.63 5.93 -0.13
CA VAL A 58 12.10 6.47 1.13
C VAL A 58 11.40 7.81 0.87
N ILE A 59 10.18 7.94 1.36
CA ILE A 59 9.37 9.15 1.22
C ILE A 59 9.50 9.98 2.49
N SER A 60 10.02 11.21 2.36
CA SER A 60 10.27 12.12 3.49
C SER A 60 9.77 13.55 3.27
N LYS A 61 9.29 13.87 2.05
CA LYS A 61 8.84 15.21 1.66
C LYS A 61 7.88 15.14 0.49
N GLY A 62 7.06 16.17 0.33
CA GLY A 62 6.09 16.27 -0.75
C GLY A 62 4.85 15.42 -0.51
N ILE A 63 3.99 15.40 -1.51
CA ILE A 63 2.83 14.54 -1.56
C ILE A 63 3.12 13.44 -2.58
N THR A 64 3.06 12.18 -2.15
CA THR A 64 3.39 11.03 -2.99
C THR A 64 2.21 10.08 -3.07
N ARG A 65 1.91 9.63 -4.28
CA ARG A 65 0.88 8.63 -4.59
C ARG A 65 1.57 7.33 -5.01
N PHE A 66 1.13 6.21 -4.45
CA PHE A 66 1.52 4.86 -4.87
C PHE A 66 0.24 4.04 -5.08
N GLU A 67 0.02 3.59 -6.31
CA GLU A 67 -1.18 2.89 -6.73
C GLU A 67 -0.83 1.49 -7.26
N VAL A 68 -1.54 0.49 -6.74
CA VAL A 68 -1.40 -0.90 -7.18
C VAL A 68 -2.72 -1.45 -7.67
N LEU A 69 -2.64 -2.29 -8.70
CA LEU A 69 -3.72 -3.16 -9.14
C LEU A 69 -3.59 -4.50 -8.43
N ASN A 70 -4.64 -4.93 -7.72
CA ASN A 70 -4.75 -6.30 -7.22
C ASN A 70 -5.03 -7.24 -8.40
N VAL A 71 -3.99 -7.75 -9.05
CA VAL A 71 -4.14 -8.67 -10.20
C VAL A 71 -4.67 -10.02 -9.71
N ARG A 72 -4.17 -10.53 -8.59
CA ARG A 72 -4.65 -11.78 -7.99
C ARG A 72 -4.34 -11.83 -6.49
N LYS A 73 -5.38 -11.75 -5.67
CA LYS A 73 -5.33 -11.99 -4.21
C LYS A 73 -4.18 -11.26 -3.48
N LEU A 74 -3.92 -10.01 -3.83
CA LEU A 74 -3.08 -9.13 -3.00
C LEU A 74 -3.65 -9.09 -1.58
N GLN A 75 -2.82 -9.39 -0.57
CA GLN A 75 -3.29 -9.58 0.80
C GLN A 75 -3.33 -8.28 1.59
N ALA A 76 -2.33 -7.42 1.43
CA ALA A 76 -2.26 -6.14 2.12
C ALA A 76 -1.33 -5.15 1.42
N VAL A 77 -1.52 -3.87 1.72
CA VAL A 77 -0.60 -2.78 1.39
C VAL A 77 -0.39 -1.89 2.61
N GLY A 78 0.65 -1.08 2.61
CA GLY A 78 0.82 -0.11 3.67
C GLY A 78 2.10 0.70 3.62
N ILE A 79 2.44 1.27 4.78
CA ILE A 79 3.72 1.96 4.99
C ILE A 79 4.49 1.35 6.15
N ALA A 80 5.81 1.49 6.08
CA ALA A 80 6.75 1.01 7.09
C ALA A 80 7.72 2.12 7.49
N ASP A 81 8.10 2.14 8.76
CA ASP A 81 9.24 2.91 9.23
C ASP A 81 10.52 2.51 8.47
N VAL A 82 11.42 3.48 8.27
CA VAL A 82 12.63 3.27 7.46
C VAL A 82 13.60 2.25 8.06
N SER A 83 13.48 1.92 9.34
CA SER A 83 14.28 0.89 10.01
C SER A 83 13.82 -0.53 9.72
N VAL A 84 12.61 -0.73 9.19
CA VAL A 84 12.07 -2.05 8.89
C VAL A 84 12.86 -2.68 7.75
N LYS A 85 13.23 -3.95 7.95
CA LYS A 85 13.89 -4.79 6.96
C LYS A 85 13.25 -6.17 7.04
N TYR A 86 12.72 -6.66 5.94
CA TYR A 86 12.32 -8.06 5.83
C TYR A 86 13.45 -8.90 5.25
N LYS A 87 13.60 -10.09 5.80
CA LYS A 87 14.25 -11.24 5.16
C LYS A 87 13.24 -11.94 4.27
N THR A 88 13.72 -12.84 3.42
CA THR A 88 12.88 -13.73 2.63
C THR A 88 11.87 -14.47 3.54
N GLU A 89 10.65 -14.66 3.05
CA GLU A 89 9.62 -15.50 3.69
C GLU A 89 8.99 -14.91 4.95
N GLN A 90 9.14 -13.59 5.18
CA GLN A 90 8.60 -12.92 6.36
C GLN A 90 7.24 -12.25 6.10
N SER A 91 6.31 -12.52 7.01
CA SER A 91 5.05 -11.82 7.15
C SER A 91 5.24 -10.39 7.67
N PRO A 92 4.26 -9.49 7.49
CA PRO A 92 4.40 -8.08 7.83
C PRO A 92 4.71 -7.87 9.31
N GLU A 93 4.08 -8.66 10.20
CA GLU A 93 4.28 -8.63 11.65
C GLU A 93 5.76 -8.73 12.08
N SER A 94 6.62 -9.37 11.26
CA SER A 94 8.06 -9.49 11.52
C SER A 94 8.77 -8.13 11.57
N GLY A 95 8.17 -7.08 10.99
CA GLY A 95 8.65 -5.71 11.02
C GLY A 95 8.32 -4.95 12.32
N GLY A 96 7.40 -5.47 13.14
CA GLY A 96 6.91 -4.85 14.36
C GLY A 96 5.74 -3.89 14.12
N TRP A 97 4.60 -4.14 14.77
CA TRP A 97 3.37 -3.35 14.58
C TRP A 97 3.47 -1.87 15.00
N ASP A 98 4.46 -1.51 15.81
CA ASP A 98 4.80 -0.12 16.15
C ASP A 98 5.48 0.65 15.00
N LYS A 99 5.88 -0.07 13.94
CA LYS A 99 6.62 0.46 12.79
C LYS A 99 5.88 0.31 11.47
N LEU A 100 4.64 -0.18 11.48
CA LEU A 100 3.89 -0.50 10.29
C LEU A 100 2.47 0.04 10.37
N VAL A 101 1.97 0.54 9.26
CA VAL A 101 0.53 0.60 9.02
C VAL A 101 0.21 -0.39 7.93
N GLU A 102 -0.76 -1.25 8.18
CA GLU A 102 -1.28 -2.22 7.22
C GLU A 102 -2.73 -1.88 6.88
N TYR A 103 -3.07 -1.99 5.60
CA TYR A 103 -4.44 -2.05 5.10
C TYR A 103 -4.65 -3.43 4.45
N TYR A 104 -5.40 -4.26 5.16
CA TYR A 104 -5.67 -5.65 4.81
C TYR A 104 -6.83 -5.75 3.83
N TRP A 105 -6.84 -6.78 2.97
CA TRP A 105 -7.82 -6.92 1.89
C TRP A 105 -9.28 -6.95 2.37
N MET A 106 -9.55 -7.38 3.62
CA MET A 106 -10.91 -7.34 4.22
C MET A 106 -11.38 -5.92 4.62
N GLY A 107 -10.55 -4.90 4.43
CA GLY A 107 -10.88 -3.52 4.78
C GLY A 107 -10.36 -3.08 6.15
N ASP A 108 -9.83 -4.00 6.95
CA ASP A 108 -9.27 -3.67 8.26
C ASP A 108 -7.92 -2.97 8.13
N ILE A 109 -7.66 -2.01 9.02
CA ILE A 109 -6.34 -1.41 9.17
C ILE A 109 -5.71 -1.75 10.51
N LYS A 110 -4.39 -1.89 10.50
CA LYS A 110 -3.59 -2.28 11.67
C LYS A 110 -2.39 -1.38 11.87
N HIS A 111 -2.14 -1.10 13.14
CA HIS A 111 -0.92 -0.54 13.70
C HIS A 111 -0.76 -1.16 15.11
N VAL A 112 -0.29 -0.41 16.08
CA VAL A 112 -0.33 -0.78 17.50
C VAL A 112 -1.78 -0.90 17.98
N GLY A 113 -2.13 -2.04 18.59
CA GLY A 113 -3.45 -2.24 19.22
C GLY A 113 -4.37 -3.12 18.40
N ASP A 114 -5.65 -2.78 18.34
CA ASP A 114 -6.68 -3.60 17.67
C ASP A 114 -6.69 -3.37 16.14
N TRP A 115 -7.33 -4.28 15.41
CA TRP A 115 -7.72 -4.02 14.02
C TRP A 115 -8.90 -3.05 13.99
N ILE A 116 -8.82 -2.01 13.17
CA ILE A 116 -9.85 -0.99 13.06
C ILE A 116 -10.60 -1.18 11.74
N THR A 117 -11.91 -1.38 11.86
CA THR A 117 -12.87 -1.58 10.76
C THR A 117 -13.52 -0.25 10.40
N SER A 118 -13.67 0.07 9.11
CA SER A 118 -14.61 1.08 8.56
C SER A 118 -14.36 1.27 7.06
N ASN A 119 -13.12 1.02 6.63
CA ASN A 119 -12.77 1.02 5.22
C ASN A 119 -13.41 -0.17 4.51
N VAL A 120 -13.57 -0.05 3.20
CA VAL A 120 -14.10 -1.14 2.36
C VAL A 120 -13.01 -2.19 2.13
N GLU A 121 -13.42 -3.42 1.87
CA GLU A 121 -12.52 -4.46 1.33
C GLU A 121 -12.06 -4.11 -0.08
N PHE A 122 -10.94 -4.69 -0.52
CA PHE A 122 -10.49 -4.67 -1.90
C PHE A 122 -10.22 -6.10 -2.39
N LYS A 123 -10.51 -6.38 -3.65
CA LYS A 123 -10.40 -7.71 -4.26
C LYS A 123 -9.69 -7.67 -5.61
N THR A 124 -9.53 -8.84 -6.21
CA THR A 124 -8.94 -8.95 -7.56
C THR A 124 -9.68 -8.07 -8.56
N GLY A 125 -8.91 -7.26 -9.29
CA GLY A 125 -9.38 -6.24 -10.23
C GLY A 125 -9.44 -4.84 -9.63
N ASP A 126 -9.42 -4.69 -8.30
CA ASP A 126 -9.47 -3.37 -7.66
C ASP A 126 -8.11 -2.68 -7.64
N ARG A 127 -8.18 -1.35 -7.66
CA ARG A 127 -7.03 -0.46 -7.50
C ARG A 127 -6.99 0.04 -6.06
N VAL A 128 -5.83 -0.08 -5.43
CA VAL A 128 -5.58 0.46 -4.09
C VAL A 128 -4.52 1.55 -4.20
N THR A 129 -4.87 2.76 -3.75
CA THR A 129 -3.96 3.91 -3.72
C THR A 129 -3.59 4.25 -2.28
N MET A 130 -2.32 4.54 -2.06
CA MET A 130 -1.80 5.16 -0.85
C MET A 130 -1.30 6.57 -1.19
N GLU A 131 -1.89 7.60 -0.55
CA GLU A 131 -1.43 8.99 -0.67
C GLU A 131 -0.77 9.41 0.64
N LEU A 132 0.54 9.67 0.58
CA LEU A 132 1.31 10.26 1.65
C LEU A 132 1.36 11.77 1.47
N ASN A 133 0.94 12.52 2.49
CA ASN A 133 1.17 13.96 2.58
C ASN A 133 2.23 14.22 3.66
N MET A 134 3.46 14.49 3.23
CA MET A 134 4.60 14.78 4.12
C MET A 134 4.84 16.28 4.29
N GLU A 135 4.00 17.13 3.68
CA GLU A 135 4.13 18.61 3.74
C GLU A 135 3.32 19.23 4.89
N THR A 136 2.23 18.58 5.30
CA THR A 136 1.40 19.06 6.40
C THR A 136 1.92 18.61 7.77
N ILE A 137 1.55 19.35 8.80
CA ILE A 137 1.67 18.93 10.20
C ILE A 137 0.25 18.95 10.79
N PRO A 138 -0.34 17.79 11.11
CA PRO A 138 0.25 16.46 11.04
C PRO A 138 0.48 15.94 9.61
N ARG A 139 1.53 15.14 9.42
CA ARG A 139 1.75 14.35 8.19
C ARG A 139 0.74 13.21 8.15
N SER A 140 0.27 12.83 6.96
CA SER A 140 -0.82 11.86 6.84
C SER A 140 -0.63 10.80 5.76
N LEU A 141 -1.26 9.64 5.97
CA LEU A 141 -1.47 8.59 4.97
C LEU A 141 -2.97 8.41 4.76
N THR A 142 -3.42 8.46 3.51
CA THR A 142 -4.81 8.21 3.13
C THR A 142 -4.89 7.08 2.11
N PHE A 143 -5.88 6.20 2.27
CA PHE A 143 -6.13 5.10 1.34
C PHE A 143 -7.28 5.43 0.39
N PHE A 144 -7.23 4.88 -0.81
CA PHE A 144 -8.32 4.89 -1.77
C PHE A 144 -8.51 3.49 -2.34
N VAL A 145 -9.77 3.09 -2.56
CA VAL A 145 -10.12 1.88 -3.31
C VAL A 145 -10.94 2.32 -4.52
N ASN A 146 -10.47 1.98 -5.73
CA ASN A 146 -11.09 2.40 -6.99
C ASN A 146 -11.41 3.91 -7.03
N PHE A 147 -10.41 4.72 -6.67
CA PHE A 147 -10.50 6.19 -6.60
C PHE A 147 -11.41 6.77 -5.50
N VAL A 148 -12.03 5.92 -4.67
CA VAL A 148 -12.87 6.35 -3.54
C VAL A 148 -12.02 6.42 -2.27
N GLU A 149 -11.95 7.62 -1.68
CA GLU A 149 -11.25 7.87 -0.42
C GLU A 149 -11.85 7.06 0.73
N GLN A 150 -11.00 6.44 1.53
CA GLN A 150 -11.40 5.61 2.65
C GLN A 150 -11.61 6.45 3.93
N PRO A 151 -12.58 6.08 4.80
CA PRO A 151 -12.91 6.86 5.97
C PRO A 151 -11.78 6.91 7.01
N LEU A 152 -10.94 5.86 7.12
CA LEU A 152 -9.83 5.83 8.05
C LEU A 152 -8.54 6.29 7.36
N TYR A 153 -7.86 7.23 8.01
CA TYR A 153 -6.57 7.74 7.58
C TYR A 153 -5.64 7.91 8.78
N ILE A 154 -4.34 7.91 8.53
CA ILE A 154 -3.34 7.94 9.59
C ILE A 154 -2.72 9.33 9.63
N VAL A 155 -2.48 9.84 10.83
CA VAL A 155 -1.83 11.12 11.09
C VAL A 155 -0.62 10.96 12.02
N ASN A 156 0.18 12.02 12.13
CA ASN A 156 1.38 12.06 12.97
C ASN A 156 2.45 11.05 12.53
N LEU A 157 2.57 10.83 11.23
CA LEU A 157 3.57 9.94 10.65
C LEU A 157 5.01 10.38 10.99
N PRO A 158 5.96 9.41 11.02
CA PRO A 158 7.39 9.69 11.12
C PRO A 158 7.89 10.66 10.03
N ALA A 159 9.13 11.14 10.20
CA ALA A 159 9.77 12.03 9.23
C ALA A 159 10.00 11.39 7.86
N ALA A 160 10.06 10.06 7.80
CA ALA A 160 10.24 9.32 6.59
C ALA A 160 9.65 7.91 6.73
N VAL A 161 9.11 7.37 5.64
CA VAL A 161 8.53 6.02 5.56
C VAL A 161 8.79 5.39 4.19
N ARG A 162 8.56 4.08 4.06
CA ARG A 162 8.51 3.35 2.78
C ARG A 162 7.12 2.80 2.53
N PHE A 163 6.76 2.64 1.26
CA PHE A 163 5.61 1.82 0.88
C PHE A 163 5.97 0.33 0.96
N TRP A 164 4.96 -0.51 1.19
CA TRP A 164 5.12 -1.96 1.11
C TRP A 164 3.83 -2.66 0.66
N ALA A 165 3.98 -3.89 0.19
CA ALA A 165 2.88 -4.78 -0.22
C ALA A 165 3.12 -6.22 0.26
N TYR A 166 2.04 -6.99 0.42
CA TYR A 166 2.05 -8.35 0.93
C TYR A 166 1.44 -9.38 -0.01
N LEU A 167 2.19 -10.45 -0.25
CA LEU A 167 1.70 -11.67 -0.90
C LEU A 167 1.91 -12.85 0.08
N LEU A 168 0.93 -13.75 0.19
CA LEU A 168 0.97 -14.87 1.13
C LEU A 168 1.26 -16.19 0.44
N SER A 169 0.67 -16.40 -0.74
CA SER A 169 0.66 -17.70 -1.42
C SER A 169 1.13 -17.63 -2.86
N LYS A 170 1.51 -18.79 -3.38
CA LYS A 170 1.99 -18.94 -4.75
C LYS A 170 0.96 -18.40 -5.76
N GLU A 171 1.46 -17.74 -6.80
CA GLU A 171 0.69 -17.10 -7.88
C GLU A 171 -0.13 -15.88 -7.45
N GLU A 172 -0.15 -15.49 -6.17
CA GLU A 172 -0.68 -14.18 -5.80
C GLU A 172 0.21 -13.09 -6.40
N CYS A 173 -0.42 -12.03 -6.89
CA CYS A 173 0.29 -10.98 -7.60
C CYS A 173 -0.44 -9.63 -7.57
N PHE A 174 0.36 -8.57 -7.67
CA PHE A 174 -0.13 -7.21 -7.90
C PHE A 174 0.76 -6.53 -8.92
N ARG A 175 0.27 -5.45 -9.50
CA ARG A 175 1.04 -4.61 -10.42
C ARG A 175 1.04 -3.18 -9.91
N ILE A 176 2.19 -2.53 -9.92
CA ILE A 176 2.25 -1.08 -9.70
C ILE A 176 1.70 -0.43 -10.97
N ILE A 177 0.74 0.47 -10.83
CA ILE A 177 0.09 1.13 -11.98
C ILE A 177 0.26 2.65 -11.99
N ASP A 178 0.61 3.24 -10.85
CA ASP A 178 1.00 4.65 -10.77
C ASP A 178 1.91 4.86 -9.55
N PHE A 179 2.99 5.61 -9.73
CA PHE A 179 3.83 6.10 -8.66
C PHE A 179 4.41 7.46 -9.02
N GLY A 180 4.10 8.46 -8.21
CA GLY A 180 4.49 9.82 -8.53
C GLY A 180 4.20 10.83 -7.43
N ARG A 181 4.64 12.06 -7.68
CA ARG A 181 4.37 13.20 -6.81
C ARG A 181 3.13 13.96 -7.26
N LEU A 182 2.36 14.43 -6.30
CA LEU A 182 1.23 15.33 -6.52
C LEU A 182 1.63 16.76 -6.14
N LEU A 183 1.10 17.74 -6.87
CA LEU A 183 1.24 19.16 -6.52
C LEU A 183 0.25 19.57 -5.41
N VAL A 184 -0.89 18.90 -5.34
CA VAL A 184 -1.97 19.18 -4.39
C VAL A 184 -2.54 17.84 -3.90
N PRO A 185 -2.87 17.70 -2.60
CA PRO A 185 -3.45 16.47 -2.09
C PRO A 185 -4.79 16.18 -2.76
N ARG A 186 -5.08 14.89 -3.04
CA ARG A 186 -6.43 14.49 -3.46
C ARG A 186 -7.29 14.11 -2.26
N ALA A 187 -6.67 13.70 -1.16
CA ALA A 187 -7.37 13.44 0.10
C ALA A 187 -8.08 14.71 0.60
N ARG A 188 -9.35 14.56 0.97
CA ARG A 188 -10.21 15.67 1.43
C ARG A 188 -10.59 15.57 2.90
N HIS A 189 -10.61 14.36 3.46
CA HIS A 189 -11.02 14.05 4.83
C HIS A 189 -12.39 14.67 5.20
N GLY A 190 -13.46 13.98 4.80
CA GLY A 190 -14.83 14.42 5.06
C GLY A 190 -15.24 14.38 6.54
N LYS A 191 -16.45 14.85 6.85
CA LYS A 191 -16.99 14.89 8.23
C LYS A 191 -17.04 13.51 8.91
N THR A 192 -17.13 12.44 8.12
CA THR A 192 -17.18 11.05 8.60
C THR A 192 -15.81 10.38 8.62
N SER A 193 -14.76 11.07 8.17
CA SER A 193 -13.39 10.53 8.22
C SER A 193 -12.87 10.52 9.65
N CYS A 194 -12.06 9.51 9.97
CA CYS A 194 -11.49 9.31 11.29
C CYS A 194 -9.97 9.19 11.18
N ALA A 195 -9.29 10.13 11.81
CA ALA A 195 -7.84 10.13 11.95
C ALA A 195 -7.41 9.13 13.03
N LEU A 196 -6.36 8.36 12.73
CA LEU A 196 -5.71 7.47 13.68
C LEU A 196 -4.25 7.85 13.83
N ASP A 197 -3.80 7.99 15.07
CA ASP A 197 -2.44 8.44 15.37
C ASP A 197 -1.41 7.32 15.22
N TRP A 198 -0.38 7.55 14.42
CA TRP A 198 0.82 6.73 14.45
C TRP A 198 1.45 6.70 15.84
N GLY A 199 1.97 5.55 16.26
CA GLY A 199 2.61 5.31 17.54
C GLY A 199 1.65 5.24 18.73
N LYS A 200 0.34 5.37 18.52
CA LYS A 200 -0.67 5.20 19.55
C LYS A 200 -1.35 3.85 19.43
N ARG A 201 -1.73 3.29 20.58
CA ARG A 201 -2.54 2.07 20.63
C ARG A 201 -3.97 2.38 20.17
N TRP A 202 -4.36 1.83 19.03
CA TRP A 202 -5.72 1.89 18.52
C TRP A 202 -6.61 0.88 19.23
N LYS A 203 -7.88 1.23 19.44
CA LYS A 203 -8.88 0.38 20.07
C LYS A 203 -10.15 0.36 19.23
N LYS A 204 -10.72 -0.82 19.04
CA LYS A 204 -12.03 -0.93 18.42
C LYS A 204 -13.07 -0.29 19.34
N LYS A 205 -13.87 0.64 18.80
CA LYS A 205 -15.04 1.14 19.53
C LYS A 205 -16.15 0.12 19.34
N TYR A 206 -16.63 -0.44 20.45
CA TYR A 206 -17.78 -1.34 20.50
C TYR A 206 -19.07 -0.53 20.64
#